data_AF-A0A2N6PWG2-F1
#
_entry.id   AF-A0A2N6PWG2-F1
#
_cell.length_a   1.000
_cell.length_b   1.000
_cell.length_c   1.000
_cell.angle_alpha   90.00
_cell.angle_beta   90.00
_cell.angle_gamma   90.00
#
_symmetry.space_group_name_H-M   'P 1'
#
loop_
_entity.id
_entity.type
_entity.pdbx_description
1 polymer ?
#
loop_
_entity_poly.entity_id
_entity_poly.type
_entity_poly.pdbx_seq_one_letter_code
_entity_poly.pdbx_strand_id
1 'polypeptide(L)' 'MAQGLTSTQEIVEVRVDNFMRGSIKDVLAQELAVRPEHRIVALSTVAGGDEFNGVIRVVAVIEYL' A
#
# COMPACT_ATOMS: atom_id res chain seq x y z
N MET A 1 -7.93 -0.70 -24.09
CA MET A 1 -7.33 -1.92 -23.49
C MET A 1 -6.96 -1.55 -22.07
N ALA A 2 -7.59 -2.12 -21.06
CA ALA A 2 -7.15 -1.90 -19.69
C ALA A 2 -5.81 -2.62 -19.52
N GLN A 3 -4.70 -1.88 -19.51
CA GLN A 3 -3.39 -2.43 -19.21
C GLN A 3 -3.42 -2.87 -17.74
N GLY A 4 -3.49 -4.19 -17.52
CA GLY A 4 -3.31 -4.78 -16.20
C GLY A 4 -1.86 -4.66 -15.73
N LEU A 5 -1.57 -5.24 -14.56
CA LEU A 5 -0.22 -5.33 -14.01
C LEU A 5 0.71 -6.05 -14.99
N THR A 6 1.97 -5.62 -15.06
CA THR A 6 3.02 -6.38 -15.76
C THR A 6 3.43 -7.61 -14.94
N SER A 7 4.15 -8.57 -15.54
CA SER A 7 4.59 -9.80 -14.86
C SER A 7 5.51 -9.58 -13.66
N THR A 8 6.08 -8.38 -13.51
CA THR A 8 6.95 -7.99 -12.40
C THR A 8 6.25 -7.07 -11.41
N GLN A 9 4.97 -6.75 -11.64
CA GLN A 9 4.20 -5.86 -10.79
C GLN A 9 3.26 -6.62 -9.85
N GLU A 10 3.13 -6.10 -8.64
CA GLU A 10 2.28 -6.66 -7.60
C GLU A 10 1.50 -5.56 -6.88
N ILE A 11 0.24 -5.82 -6.56
CA ILE A 11 -0.56 -4.95 -5.69
C ILE A 11 -0.37 -5.38 -4.24
N VAL A 12 0.04 -4.44 -3.41
CA VAL A 12 0.21 -4.58 -1.97
C VAL A 12 -0.85 -3.73 -1.28
N GLU A 13 -1.77 -4.38 -0.56
CA GLU A 13 -2.74 -3.70 0.29
C GLU A 13 -2.30 -3.76 1.75
N VAL A 14 -2.17 -2.59 2.37
CA VAL A 14 -1.79 -2.45 3.77
C VAL A 14 -2.94 -1.79 4.53
N ARG A 15 -3.36 -2.44 5.62
CA ARG A 15 -4.30 -1.84 6.56
C ARG A 15 -3.54 -0.97 7.55
N VAL A 16 -3.95 0.28 7.68
CA VAL A 16 -3.41 1.22 8.66
C VAL A 16 -4.49 1.53 9.67
N ASP A 17 -4.38 0.94 10.85
CA ASP A 17 -5.22 1.26 12.01
C ASP A 17 -4.69 2.53 12.70
N ASN A 18 -5.58 3.32 13.30
CA ASN A 18 -5.23 4.57 13.98
C ASN A 18 -4.41 5.53 13.11
N PHE A 19 -4.88 5.83 11.89
CA PHE A 19 -4.23 6.76 10.96
C PHE A 19 -3.88 8.13 11.59
N MET A 20 -4.65 8.58 12.58
CA MET A 20 -4.37 9.81 13.34
C MET A 20 -3.06 9.78 14.13
N ARG A 21 -2.47 8.61 14.38
CA ARG A 21 -1.26 8.41 15.21
C ARG A 21 -0.07 7.79 14.46
N GLY A 22 -0.33 7.02 13.40
CA GLY A 22 0.71 6.33 12.64
C GLY A 22 1.01 7.01 11.30
N SER A 23 2.29 7.05 10.89
CA SER A 23 2.65 7.49 9.55
C SER A 23 2.42 6.35 8.56
N ILE A 24 1.61 6.57 7.52
CA ILE A 24 1.41 5.61 6.40
C ILE A 24 2.75 5.10 5.87
N LYS A 25 3.74 5.99 5.78
CA LYS A 25 5.07 5.66 5.26
C LYS A 25 5.77 4.60 6.09
N ASP A 26 5.61 4.63 7.40
CA ASP A 26 6.28 3.70 8.31
C ASP A 26 5.66 2.30 8.21
N VAL A 27 4.32 2.22 8.25
CA VAL A 27 3.60 0.96 8.11
C VAL A 27 3.86 0.33 6.74
N LEU A 28 3.83 1.13 5.67
CA LEU A 28 4.15 0.66 4.33
C LEU A 28 5.63 0.22 4.24
N ALA A 29 6.57 0.94 4.85
CA ALA A 29 7.98 0.55 4.85
C ALA A 29 8.21 -0.78 5.57
N GLN A 30 7.52 -1.04 6.68
CA GLN A 30 7.59 -2.33 7.39
C GLN A 30 7.06 -3.48 6.52
N GLU A 31 5.91 -3.30 5.87
CA GLU A 31 5.31 -4.31 4.98
C GLU A 31 6.13 -4.57 3.72
N LEU A 32 6.82 -3.54 3.23
CA LEU A 32 7.68 -3.64 2.07
C LEU A 32 9.07 -4.19 2.41
N ALA A 33 9.56 -4.02 3.65
CA ALA A 33 10.89 -4.46 4.07
C ALA A 33 11.08 -5.99 3.99
N VAL A 34 10.01 -6.77 4.09
CA VAL A 34 10.06 -8.24 3.98
C VAL A 34 10.00 -8.73 2.53
N ARG A 35 9.83 -7.83 1.56
CA ARG A 35 9.70 -8.18 0.15
C ARG A 35 11.06 -8.11 -0.56
N PRO A 36 11.25 -8.89 -1.64
CA PRO A 36 12.41 -8.75 -2.53
C PRO A 36 12.61 -7.32 -3.01
N GLU A 37 13.80 -7.00 -3.52
CA GLU A 37 14.11 -5.65 -4.01
C GLU A 37 13.07 -5.15 -5.03
N HIS A 38 12.49 -3.98 -4.76
CA HIS A 38 11.34 -3.47 -5.51
C HIS A 38 11.32 -1.95 -5.52
N ARG A 39 10.54 -1.40 -6.47
CA ARG A 39 10.19 0.02 -6.54
C ARG A 39 8.69 0.21 -6.44
N ILE A 40 8.25 1.23 -5.71
CA ILE A 40 6.83 1.62 -5.68
C ILE A 40 6.52 2.40 -6.97
N VAL A 41 5.64 1.87 -7.82
CA VAL A 41 5.24 2.51 -9.09
C VAL A 41 3.93 3.29 -8.99
N ALA A 42 3.07 2.93 -8.04
CA ALA A 42 1.86 3.68 -7.74
C ALA A 42 1.47 3.55 -6.26
N LEU A 43 0.80 4.57 -5.73
CA LEU A 43 0.27 4.58 -4.37
C LEU A 43 -1.11 5.22 -4.38
N SER A 44 -2.07 4.58 -3.72
CA SER A 44 -3.40 5.13 -3.49
C SER A 44 -3.84 4.84 -2.07
N THR A 45 -4.54 5.80 -1.46
CA THR A 45 -5.15 5.64 -0.14
C THR A 45 -6.65 5.50 -0.33
N VAL A 46 -7.20 4.37 0.11
CA VAL A 46 -8.63 4.11 0.17
C VAL A 46 -9.07 4.42 1.60
N ALA A 47 -9.91 5.43 1.77
CA ALA A 47 -10.60 5.65 3.02
C ALA A 47 -11.48 4.42 3.29
N GLY A 48 -11.18 3.69 4.36
CA GLY A 48 -12.05 2.60 4.80
C GLY A 48 -13.39 3.21 5.22
N GLY A 49 -14.51 2.61 4.80
CA GLY A 49 -15.87 3.13 5.03
C GLY A 49 -16.32 3.24 6.49
N ASP A 50 -15.39 3.16 7.43
CA ASP A 50 -15.62 3.34 8.86
C ASP A 50 -14.76 4.52 9.35
N GLU A 51 -15.21 5.73 9.00
CA GLU A 51 -14.57 7.00 9.36
C GLU A 51 -14.43 7.18 10.89
N PHE A 52 -15.19 6.40 11.67
CA PHE A 52 -15.20 6.41 13.12
C PHE A 52 -14.01 5.67 13.76
N ASN A 53 -13.46 4.64 13.10
CA ASN A 53 -12.34 3.87 13.63
C ASN A 53 -10.96 4.36 13.15
N GLY A 54 -10.91 5.38 12.28
CA GLY A 54 -9.65 5.93 11.78
C GLY A 54 -8.80 4.91 11.03
N VAL A 55 -9.44 3.91 10.41
CA VAL A 55 -8.79 2.86 9.62
C VAL A 55 -8.77 3.29 8.16
N ILE A 56 -7.59 3.31 7.56
CA ILE A 56 -7.43 3.50 6.12
C ILE A 56 -6.76 2.27 5.51
N ARG A 57 -7.01 2.05 4.22
CA ARG A 57 -6.26 1.07 3.43
C ARG A 57 -5.36 1.81 2.47
N VAL A 58 -4.13 1.35 2.38
CA VAL A 58 -3.13 1.90 1.46
C VAL A 58 -2.84 0.81 0.45
N VAL A 59 -3.05 1.13 -0.81
CA VAL A 59 -2.81 0.23 -1.93
C VAL A 59 -1.59 0.76 -2.67
N ALA A 60 -0.50 -0.01 -2.65
CA ALA A 60 0.70 0.26 -3.43
C ALA A 60 0.78 -0.72 -4.59
N VAL A 61 1.19 -0.25 -5.76
CA VAL A 61 1.70 -1.13 -6.81
C VAL A 61 3.21 -1.08 -6.71
N ILE A 62 3.82 -2.23 -6.51
CA ILE A 62 5.28 -2.38 -6.54
C ILE A 62 5.68 -3.09 -7.83
N GLU A 63 6.90 -2.84 -8.26
CA GLU A 63 7.55 -3.58 -9.34
C GLU A 63 8.88 -4.13 -8.84
N TYR A 64 9.07 -5.43 -8.99
CA TYR A 64 10.31 -6.12 -8.62
C TYR A 64 11.44 -5.76 -9.59
N LEU A 65 12.64 -5.56 -9.04
CA LEU A 65 13.86 -5.26 -9.80
C LEU A 65 14.52 -6.53 -10.34
#